data_AF-A0A535RN07-F1
#
_entry.id   AF-A0A535RN07-F1
#
_cell.length_a   1.000
_cell.length_b   1.000
_cell.length_c   1.000
_cell.angle_alpha   90.00
_cell.angle_beta   90.00
_cell.angle_gamma   90.00
#
_symmetry.space_group_name_H-M   'P 1'
#
loop_
_entity.id
_entity.type
_entity.pdbx_description
1 polymer ?
#
loop_
_entity_poly.entity_id
_entity_poly.type
_entity_poly.pdbx_seq_one_letter_code
_entity_poly.pdbx_strand_id
1 'polypeptide(L)' 'LLESARKTGVLEVAVDGDAGTLEITEGNLTAARYGDDVGDAALGAIFGMQEGNFAFRPAPAGTPNLAGSIDAILA' A
#
# COMPACT_ATOMS: atom_id res chain seq x y z
N LEU A 1 11.54 -18.91 -3.02
CA LEU A 1 10.97 -18.64 -4.36
C LEU A 1 10.08 -17.40 -4.40
N LEU A 2 9.35 -17.07 -3.33
CA LEU A 2 8.58 -15.81 -3.25
C LEU A 2 9.45 -14.59 -2.83
N GLU A 3 10.44 -14.76 -1.95
CA GLU A 3 11.35 -13.67 -1.54
C GLU A 3 12.14 -13.04 -2.71
N SER A 4 12.40 -13.79 -3.78
CA SER A 4 13.09 -13.28 -4.97
C SER A 4 12.19 -12.47 -5.90
N ALA A 5 10.87 -12.44 -5.67
CA ALA A 5 9.92 -11.84 -6.60
C ALA A 5 9.82 -10.31 -6.49
N ARG A 6 10.54 -9.68 -5.52
CA ARG A 6 10.67 -8.23 -5.25
C ARG A 6 9.75 -7.38 -6.14
N LYS A 7 8.47 -7.34 -5.76
CA LYS A 7 7.43 -6.75 -6.61
C LYS A 7 7.54 -5.24 -6.62
N THR A 8 7.32 -4.65 -7.78
CA THR A 8 7.14 -3.20 -7.95
C THR A 8 5.81 -2.97 -8.64
N GLY A 9 4.95 -2.14 -8.05
CA GLY A 9 3.61 -1.85 -8.55
C GLY A 9 2.64 -1.38 -7.46
N VAL A 10 1.36 -1.39 -7.80
CA VAL A 10 0.29 -0.91 -6.93
C VAL A 10 -0.57 -2.09 -6.48
N LEU A 11 -0.83 -2.19 -5.19
CA LEU A 11 -1.85 -3.03 -4.60
C LEU A 11 -3.09 -2.17 -4.33
N GLU A 12 -4.17 -2.45 -5.05
CA GLU A 12 -5.48 -1.87 -4.80
C GLU A 12 -6.18 -2.69 -3.70
N VAL A 13 -6.76 -1.99 -2.72
CA VAL A 13 -7.59 -2.55 -1.64
C VAL A 13 -8.96 -1.88 -1.71
N ALA A 14 -10.03 -2.65 -1.87
CA ALA A 14 -11.38 -2.09 -2.05
C ALA A 14 -12.44 -2.77 -1.17
N VAL A 15 -13.35 -1.97 -0.60
CA VAL A 15 -14.42 -2.38 0.33
C VAL A 15 -15.67 -1.57 0.03
N ASP A 16 -16.79 -2.21 -0.29
CA ASP A 16 -18.12 -1.56 -0.42
C ASP A 16 -18.17 -0.21 -1.19
N GLY A 17 -17.32 -0.05 -2.21
CA GLY A 17 -17.25 1.17 -3.03
C GLY A 17 -16.15 2.15 -2.63
N ASP A 18 -15.54 1.98 -1.46
CA ASP A 18 -14.31 2.66 -1.05
C ASP A 18 -13.09 1.90 -1.56
N ALA A 19 -12.02 2.62 -1.90
CA ALA A 19 -10.78 2.05 -2.37
C ALA A 19 -9.57 2.85 -1.90
N GLY A 20 -8.55 2.11 -1.43
CA GLY A 20 -7.22 2.62 -1.15
C GLY A 20 -6.18 1.96 -2.04
N THR A 21 -5.02 2.61 -2.16
CA THR A 21 -3.88 2.07 -2.89
C THR A 21 -2.64 2.05 -2.02
N LEU A 22 -1.86 0.98 -2.19
CA LEU A 22 -0.57 0.76 -1.56
C LEU A 22 0.46 0.58 -2.67
N GLU A 23 1.49 1.42 -2.71
CA GLU A 23 2.61 1.24 -3.64
C GLU A 23 3.69 0.37 -2.99
N ILE A 24 4.13 -0.64 -3.74
CA ILE A 24 5.24 -1.51 -3.37
C ILE A 24 6.38 -1.25 -4.35
N THR A 25 7.58 -1.01 -3.84
CA THR A 25 8.81 -0.85 -4.63
C THR A 25 9.87 -1.85 -4.15
N GLU A 26 10.27 -2.75 -5.04
CA GLU A 26 11.23 -3.83 -4.77
C GLU A 26 10.89 -4.67 -3.52
N GLY A 27 9.59 -4.85 -3.25
CA GLY A 27 9.07 -5.55 -2.08
C GLY A 27 8.85 -4.69 -0.83
N ASN A 28 9.14 -3.40 -0.86
CA ASN A 28 8.92 -2.47 0.26
C ASN A 28 7.67 -1.65 0.03
N LEU A 29 6.85 -1.44 1.06
CA LEU A 29 5.74 -0.50 1.03
C LEU A 29 6.27 0.93 1.03
N THR A 30 6.01 1.70 -0.01
CA THR A 30 6.61 3.04 -0.21
C THR A 30 5.60 4.17 -0.29
N ALA A 31 4.33 3.86 -0.59
CA ALA A 31 3.29 4.87 -0.55
C ALA A 31 1.93 4.29 -0.17
N ALA A 32 1.07 5.12 0.41
CA ALA A 32 -0.34 4.83 0.63
C ALA A 32 -1.19 6.04 0.21
N ARG A 33 -2.39 5.76 -0.30
CA ARG A 33 -3.42 6.77 -0.63
C ARG A 33 -4.82 6.22 -0.35
N TYR A 34 -5.67 7.04 0.24
CA TYR A 34 -7.07 6.70 0.51
C TYR A 34 -7.91 7.97 0.47
N GLY A 35 -8.79 8.12 -0.53
CA GLY A 35 -9.47 9.39 -0.77
C GLY A 35 -8.46 10.54 -0.97
N ASP A 36 -8.57 11.59 -0.15
CA ASP A 36 -7.64 12.72 -0.12
C ASP A 36 -6.41 12.50 0.78
N ASP A 37 -6.41 11.43 1.59
CA ASP A 37 -5.31 11.11 2.49
C ASP A 37 -4.13 10.47 1.76
N VAL A 38 -2.91 10.74 2.26
CA VAL A 38 -1.66 10.18 1.76
C VAL A 38 -0.76 9.76 2.92
N GLY A 39 0.17 8.84 2.67
CA GLY A 39 1.16 8.40 3.67
C GLY A 39 0.51 7.70 4.86
N ASP A 40 0.98 7.98 6.07
CA ASP A 40 0.58 7.26 7.29
C ASP A 40 -0.93 7.30 7.56
N ALA A 41 -1.59 8.45 7.29
CA ALA A 41 -3.03 8.60 7.47
C ALA A 41 -3.83 7.65 6.57
N ALA A 42 -3.47 7.60 5.28
CA ALA A 42 -4.05 6.67 4.33
C ALA A 42 -3.75 5.21 4.69
N LEU A 43 -2.52 4.93 5.16
CA LEU A 43 -2.14 3.59 5.57
C LEU A 43 -2.98 3.09 6.75
N GLY A 44 -3.19 3.94 7.77
CA GLY A 44 -4.05 3.64 8.90
C GLY A 44 -5.50 3.39 8.49
N ALA A 45 -6.04 4.19 7.57
CA ALA A 45 -7.39 3.98 7.03
C ALA A 45 -7.52 2.63 6.30
N ILE A 46 -6.55 2.28 5.44
CA ILE A 46 -6.52 1.01 4.72
C ILE A 46 -6.39 -0.18 5.68
N PHE A 47 -5.55 -0.07 6.71
CA PHE A 47 -5.34 -1.16 7.68
C PHE A 47 -6.49 -1.30 8.67
N GLY A 48 -7.33 -0.27 8.81
CA GLY A 48 -8.57 -0.33 9.59
C GLY A 48 -9.70 -1.10 8.90
N MET A 49 -9.56 -1.44 7.61
CA MET A 49 -10.55 -2.22 6.86
C MET A 49 -10.59 -3.66 7.36
N GLN A 50 -11.77 -4.15 7.77
CA GLN A 50 -11.92 -5.52 8.28
C GLN A 50 -11.96 -6.58 7.17
N GLU A 51 -12.45 -6.20 5.99
CA GLU A 51 -12.57 -7.06 4.82
C GLU A 51 -12.30 -6.24 3.57
N GLY A 52 -11.96 -6.88 2.44
CA GLY A 52 -11.71 -6.19 1.19
C GLY A 52 -11.23 -7.09 0.06
N ASN A 53 -11.38 -6.60 -1.17
CA ASN A 53 -10.82 -7.22 -2.36
C ASN A 53 -9.42 -6.64 -2.65
N PHE A 54 -8.50 -7.52 -3.04
CA PHE A 54 -7.10 -7.17 -3.28
C PHE A 54 -6.73 -7.43 -4.75
N ALA A 55 -6.16 -6.43 -5.41
CA ALA A 55 -5.67 -6.56 -6.79
C ALA A 55 -4.30 -5.92 -6.93
N PHE A 56 -3.29 -6.71 -7.30
CA PHE A 56 -1.95 -6.20 -7.60
C PHE A 56 -1.80 -5.89 -9.10
N ARG A 57 -1.32 -4.69 -9.41
CA ARG A 57 -1.01 -4.24 -10.76
C ARG A 57 0.46 -3.84 -10.85
N PRO A 58 1.29 -4.55 -11.64
CA PRO A 58 2.66 -4.13 -11.90
C PRO A 58 2.69 -2.71 -12.49
N ALA A 59 3.53 -1.84 -11.92
CA ALA A 59 3.72 -0.47 -12.38
C ALA A 59 5.14 0.01 -11.99
N PRO A 60 5.71 1.03 -12.66
CA PRO A 60 6.94 1.67 -12.20
C PRO A 60 6.80 2.25 -10.79
N ALA A 61 7.92 2.40 -10.08
CA ALA A 61 7.92 3.05 -8.77
C ALA A 61 7.43 4.51 -8.87
N GLY A 62 6.49 4.88 -8.01
CA GLY A 62 6.03 6.25 -7.86
C GLY A 62 6.91 7.07 -6.91
N THR A 63 6.42 8.24 -6.52
CA THR A 63 7.06 9.09 -5.51
C THR A 63 6.70 8.57 -4.11
N PRO A 64 7.66 8.08 -3.31
CA PRO A 64 7.38 7.59 -1.97
C PRO A 64 6.74 8.66 -1.09
N ASN A 65 5.74 8.29 -0.31
CA ASN A 65 5.11 9.14 0.71
C ASN A 65 5.04 8.48 2.10
N LEU A 66 5.63 7.29 2.23
CA LEU A 66 5.90 6.62 3.50
C LEU A 66 7.42 6.62 3.74
N ALA A 67 7.81 6.77 5.00
CA ALA A 67 9.21 6.65 5.41
C ALA A 67 9.32 5.62 6.53
N GLY A 68 10.23 4.65 6.39
CA GLY A 68 10.51 3.64 7.42
C GLY A 68 10.02 2.22 7.09
N SER A 69 10.26 1.29 8.01
CA SER A 69 9.72 -0.07 7.97
C SER A 69 8.25 -0.07 8.36
N ILE A 70 7.44 -1.02 7.88
CA ILE A 70 6.08 -1.25 8.38
C ILE A 70 6.09 -1.39 9.91
N ASP A 71 7.09 -2.05 10.49
CA ASP A 71 7.23 -2.18 11.94
C ASP A 71 7.40 -0.83 12.66
N ALA A 72 8.03 0.16 12.00
CA ALA A 72 8.19 1.50 12.56
C ALA A 72 6.91 2.34 12.44
N ILE A 73 6.03 2.00 11.48
CA ILE A 73 4.76 2.69 11.26
C ILE A 73 3.64 2.09 12.15
N LEU A 74 3.78 0.83 12.58
CA LEU A 74 2.81 0.13 13.43
C LEU A 74 3.10 0.20 14.94
N ALA A 75 4.20 0.85 15.35
CA ALA A 75 4.61 1.00 16.75
C ALA A 75 3.91 2.18 17.44
#